data_AF-A0A4Q7YGQ5-F1
#
_entry.id   AF-A0A4Q7YGQ5-F1
#
_cell.length_a   1.000
_cell.length_b   1.000
_cell.length_c   1.000
_cell.angle_alpha   90.00
_cell.angle_beta   90.00
_cell.angle_gamma   90.00
#
_symmetry.space_group_name_H-M   'P 1'
#
loop_
_entity.id
_entity.type
_entity.pdbx_description
1 polymer ?
#
loop_
_entity_poly.entity_id
_entity_poly.type
_entity_poly.pdbx_seq_one_letter_code
_entity_poly.pdbx_strand_id
1 'polypeptide(L)'
;MNFGHAIQYATLLSLLMGGLGVVVGVLNHRVQVKTQIFLAMSAQYDELLKNSSAAFWLSVPVGTELPERRDDLTISMLRFCTLVSLTYLLFCERRIPKRMWELMLRSAERRFRSPLFVREWEHLRTEFESFPEFVSLVTSVHRMSPPIPLAPR
;
A
#
# COMPACT_ATOMS: atom_id res chain seq x y z
N MET A 1 32.69 -45.89 -30.36
CA MET A 1 31.30 -45.42 -30.59
C MET A 1 30.82 -44.77 -29.29
N ASN A 2 30.89 -43.44 -29.15
CA ASN A 2 30.43 -42.70 -27.94
C ASN A 2 30.30 -41.17 -28.14
N PHE A 3 30.90 -40.60 -29.19
CA PHE A 3 30.86 -39.14 -29.45
C PHE A 3 29.46 -38.60 -29.79
N GLY A 4 28.63 -39.36 -30.51
CA GLY A 4 27.28 -38.91 -30.90
C GLY A 4 26.35 -38.71 -29.70
N HIS A 5 26.38 -39.63 -28.73
CA HIS A 5 25.61 -39.50 -27.50
C HIS A 5 26.12 -38.34 -26.63
N ALA A 6 27.44 -38.14 -26.54
CA ALA A 6 28.01 -37.02 -25.79
C ALA A 6 27.56 -35.65 -26.34
N ILE A 7 27.53 -35.50 -27.67
CA ILE A 7 27.06 -34.26 -28.31
C ILE A 7 25.56 -34.07 -28.06
N GLN A 8 24.75 -35.13 -28.19
CA GLN A 8 23.30 -35.06 -27.96
C GLN A 8 22.95 -34.69 -26.51
N TYR A 9 23.68 -35.24 -25.52
CA TYR A 9 23.52 -34.85 -24.12
C TYR A 9 23.95 -33.41 -23.87
N ALA A 10 25.03 -32.95 -24.49
CA ALA A 10 25.48 -31.56 -24.37
C ALA A 10 24.44 -30.57 -24.94
N THR A 11 23.83 -30.88 -26.08
CA THR A 11 22.78 -30.03 -26.68
C THR A 11 21.53 -29.99 -25.81
N LEU A 12 21.08 -31.13 -25.27
CA LEU A 12 19.94 -31.19 -24.34
C LEU A 12 20.20 -30.40 -23.06
N LEU A 13 21.40 -30.53 -22.49
CA LEU A 13 21.80 -29.80 -21.29
C LEU A 13 21.83 -28.28 -21.54
N SER A 14 22.34 -27.85 -22.70
CA SER A 14 22.36 -26.44 -23.08
C SER A 14 20.95 -25.87 -23.27
N LEU A 15 20.05 -26.64 -23.88
CA LEU A 15 18.65 -26.24 -24.06
C LEU A 15 17.93 -26.11 -22.71
N LEU A 16 18.16 -27.06 -21.80
CA LEU A 16 17.61 -27.05 -20.45
C LEU A 16 18.14 -25.86 -19.65
N MET A 17 19.44 -25.58 -19.70
CA MET A 17 20.04 -24.41 -19.04
C MET A 17 19.53 -23.09 -19.61
N GLY A 18 19.36 -23.00 -20.94
CA GLY A 18 18.76 -21.84 -21.59
C GLY A 18 17.31 -21.61 -21.13
N GLY A 19 16.50 -22.67 -21.08
CA GLY A 19 15.14 -22.62 -20.57
C GLY A 19 15.08 -22.20 -19.10
N LEU A 20 15.94 -22.77 -18.25
CA LEU A 20 16.03 -22.42 -16.83
C LEU A 20 16.41 -20.93 -16.65
N GLY A 21 17.36 -20.44 -17.44
CA GLY A 21 17.81 -19.05 -17.43
C GLY A 21 16.68 -18.07 -17.77
N VAL A 22 15.86 -18.38 -18.78
CA VAL A 22 14.68 -17.56 -19.13
C VAL A 22 13.66 -17.56 -17.99
N VAL A 23 13.37 -18.72 -17.39
CA VAL A 23 12.42 -18.82 -16.26
C VAL A 23 12.91 -18.01 -15.06
N VAL A 24 14.18 -18.14 -14.67
CA VAL A 24 14.78 -17.36 -13.57
C VAL A 24 14.78 -15.87 -13.90
N GLY A 25 15.08 -15.49 -15.15
CA GLY A 25 15.03 -14.11 -15.62
C GLY A 25 13.62 -13.50 -15.48
N VAL A 26 12.58 -14.22 -15.89
CA VAL A 26 11.19 -13.77 -15.75
C VAL A 26 10.79 -13.65 -14.28
N LEU A 27 11.19 -14.60 -13.42
CA LEU A 27 10.92 -14.54 -11.98
C LEU A 27 11.61 -13.34 -11.32
N ASN A 28 12.91 -13.13 -11.60
CA ASN A 28 13.67 -12.00 -11.06
C ASN A 28 13.13 -10.67 -11.57
N HIS A 29 12.76 -10.57 -12.85
CA HIS A 29 12.17 -9.36 -13.39
C HIS A 29 10.83 -9.03 -12.71
N ARG A 30 9.98 -10.04 -12.48
CA ARG A 30 8.73 -9.85 -11.72
C ARG A 30 8.98 -9.39 -10.29
N VAL A 31 10.03 -9.89 -9.63
CA VAL A 31 10.41 -9.44 -8.28
C VAL A 31 10.96 -8.01 -8.31
N GLN A 32 11.82 -7.68 -9.26
CA GLN A 32 12.40 -6.34 -9.42
C GLN A 32 11.33 -5.27 -9.68
N VAL A 33 10.39 -5.54 -10.61
CA VAL A 33 9.28 -4.61 -10.90
C VAL A 33 8.43 -4.38 -9.65
N LYS A 34 8.14 -5.43 -8.87
CA LYS A 34 7.41 -5.30 -7.61
C LYS A 34 8.14 -4.42 -6.59
N THR A 35 9.46 -4.58 -6.46
CA THR A 35 10.29 -3.78 -5.54
C THR A 35 10.39 -2.32 -6.01
N GLN A 36 10.50 -2.07 -7.31
CA GLN A 36 10.51 -0.69 -7.84
C GLN A 36 9.20 0.03 -7.58
N ILE A 37 8.05 -0.63 -7.79
CA ILE A 37 6.74 -0.07 -7.46
C ILE A 37 6.67 0.23 -5.96
N PHE A 38 7.13 -0.69 -5.09
CA PHE A 38 7.16 -0.44 -3.66
C PHE A 38 8.03 0.77 -3.26
N LEU A 39 9.23 0.87 -3.83
CA LEU A 39 10.15 1.99 -3.58
C LEU A 39 9.58 3.32 -4.07
N ALA A 40 9.01 3.36 -5.27
CA ALA A 40 8.38 4.56 -5.82
C ALA A 40 7.19 5.00 -4.95
N MET A 41 6.32 4.06 -4.56
CA MET A 41 5.18 4.35 -3.67
C MET A 41 5.64 4.78 -2.28
N SER A 42 6.70 4.19 -1.74
CA SER A 42 7.27 4.59 -0.45
C SER A 42 7.92 5.97 -0.51
N ALA A 43 8.58 6.33 -1.62
CA ALA A 43 9.14 7.65 -1.83
C ALA A 43 8.04 8.72 -1.92
N GLN A 44 6.95 8.45 -2.64
CA GLN A 44 5.77 9.32 -2.65
C GLN A 44 5.14 9.43 -1.26
N TYR A 45 5.11 8.34 -0.51
CA TYR A 45 4.66 8.34 0.88
C TYR A 45 5.50 9.27 1.76
N ASP A 46 6.83 9.16 1.67
CA ASP A 46 7.79 9.95 2.44
C ASP A 46 7.76 11.44 2.06
N GLU A 47 7.60 11.74 0.76
CA GLU A 47 7.42 13.11 0.28
C GLU A 47 6.10 13.72 0.76
N LEU A 48 5.01 12.95 0.74
CA LEU A 48 3.73 13.38 1.30
C LEU A 48 3.85 13.63 2.82
N LEU A 49 4.54 12.75 3.55
CA LEU A 49 4.81 12.94 4.99
C LEU A 49 5.59 14.23 5.27
N LYS A 50 6.63 14.52 4.47
CA LYS A 50 7.48 15.71 4.63
C LYS A 50 6.75 17.01 4.32
N ASN A 51 5.86 17.00 3.33
CA ASN A 51 5.16 18.19 2.85
C ASN A 51 3.84 18.48 3.59
N SER A 52 3.44 17.65 4.54
CA SER A 52 2.21 17.82 5.32
C SER A 52 2.51 18.10 6.78
N SER A 53 1.63 18.85 7.44
CA SER A 53 1.89 19.34 8.80
C SER A 53 2.05 18.19 9.79
N ALA A 54 3.07 18.23 10.64
CA ALA A 54 3.33 17.20 11.66
C ALA A 54 2.13 16.96 12.59
N ALA A 55 1.28 17.99 12.78
CA ALA A 55 0.04 17.91 13.56
C ALA A 55 -1.00 16.95 12.96
N PHE A 56 -0.95 16.68 11.65
CA PHE A 56 -1.81 15.68 11.00
C PHE A 56 -1.38 14.24 11.31
N TRP A 57 -0.07 14.00 11.53
CA TRP A 57 0.49 12.66 11.70
C TRP A 57 0.62 12.23 13.15
N LEU A 58 0.69 13.18 14.08
CA LEU A 58 0.71 12.92 15.50
C LEU A 58 -0.71 12.64 15.98
N SER A 59 -0.91 11.50 16.65
CA SER A 59 -2.18 11.16 17.29
C SER A 59 -2.52 12.23 18.32
N VAL A 60 -3.40 13.15 17.98
CA VAL A 60 -3.94 14.12 18.93
C VAL A 60 -4.67 13.32 20.02
N PRO A 61 -4.27 13.46 21.30
CA PRO A 61 -4.94 12.77 22.40
C PRO A 61 -6.44 13.06 22.41
N VAL A 62 -7.23 12.05 22.77
CA VAL A 62 -8.67 12.20 22.99
C VAL A 62 -8.88 13.25 24.08
N GLY A 63 -9.54 14.37 23.76
CA GLY A 63 -9.79 15.49 24.69
C GLY A 63 -9.03 16.78 24.40
N THR A 64 -8.12 16.79 23.42
CA THR A 64 -7.50 18.02 22.92
C THR A 64 -8.39 18.67 21.86
N GLU A 65 -8.51 19.99 21.84
CA GLU A 65 -9.22 20.71 20.76
C GLU A 65 -8.61 20.33 19.42
N LEU A 66 -9.44 19.73 18.55
CA LEU A 66 -9.01 19.35 17.21
C LEU A 66 -8.66 20.62 16.45
N PRO A 67 -7.51 20.67 15.75
CA PRO A 67 -7.16 21.84 14.95
C PRO A 67 -8.31 22.22 14.02
N GLU A 68 -8.51 23.54 13.92
CA GLU A 68 -9.49 24.16 13.04
C GLU A 68 -9.31 23.62 11.61
N ARG A 69 -10.42 23.36 10.93
CA ARG A 69 -10.41 22.85 9.56
C ARG A 69 -9.70 23.87 8.67
N ARG A 70 -8.52 23.51 8.17
CA ARG A 70 -7.76 24.30 7.18
C ARG A 70 -7.73 23.55 5.86
N ASP A 71 -7.81 24.28 4.76
CA ASP A 71 -7.79 23.70 3.42
C ASP A 71 -6.54 22.84 3.17
N ASP A 72 -5.39 23.23 3.75
CA ASP A 72 -4.15 22.45 3.70
C ASP A 72 -4.28 21.04 4.31
N LEU A 73 -5.09 20.91 5.36
CA LEU A 73 -5.35 19.63 6.02
C LEU A 73 -6.20 18.74 5.11
N THR A 74 -7.25 19.30 4.53
CA THR A 74 -8.13 18.61 3.58
C THR A 74 -7.35 18.15 2.34
N ILE A 75 -6.50 19.02 1.78
CA ILE A 75 -5.65 18.69 0.63
C ILE A 75 -4.66 17.58 0.99
N SER A 76 -4.04 17.63 2.17
CA SER A 76 -3.10 16.61 2.64
C SER A 76 -3.80 15.25 2.82
N MET A 77 -4.99 15.24 3.42
CA MET A 77 -5.80 14.04 3.57
C MET A 77 -6.26 13.48 2.23
N LEU A 78 -6.69 14.34 1.30
CA LEU A 78 -7.08 13.93 -0.05
C LEU A 78 -5.91 13.24 -0.76
N ARG A 79 -4.71 13.84 -0.72
CA ARG A 79 -3.49 13.24 -1.31
C ARG A 79 -3.18 11.87 -0.69
N PHE A 80 -3.29 11.75 0.63
CA PHE A 80 -3.10 10.48 1.32
C PHE A 80 -4.14 9.44 0.89
N CYS A 81 -5.43 9.80 0.84
CA CYS A 81 -6.50 8.91 0.37
C CYS A 81 -6.27 8.45 -1.07
N THR A 82 -5.90 9.36 -1.97
CA THR A 82 -5.58 9.05 -3.36
C THR A 82 -4.42 8.07 -3.48
N LEU A 83 -3.38 8.22 -2.66
CA LEU A 83 -2.26 7.29 -2.67
C LEU A 83 -2.69 5.88 -2.20
N VAL A 84 -3.49 5.80 -1.13
CA VAL A 84 -3.98 4.52 -0.63
C VAL A 84 -4.96 3.87 -1.61
N SER A 85 -5.84 4.66 -2.25
CA SER A 85 -6.82 4.15 -3.23
C SER A 85 -6.12 3.62 -4.48
N LEU A 86 -5.12 4.33 -5.02
CA LEU A 86 -4.30 3.84 -6.14
C LEU A 86 -3.58 2.54 -5.78
N THR A 87 -3.01 2.46 -4.57
CA THR A 87 -2.35 1.24 -4.13
C THR A 87 -3.33 0.07 -3.98
N TYR A 88 -4.55 0.36 -3.50
CA TYR A 88 -5.61 -0.63 -3.36
C TYR A 88 -6.06 -1.16 -4.73
N LEU A 89 -6.21 -0.30 -5.74
CA LEU A 89 -6.49 -0.71 -7.11
C LEU A 89 -5.39 -1.62 -7.67
N LEU A 90 -4.11 -1.25 -7.46
CA LEU A 90 -2.98 -2.10 -7.87
C LEU A 90 -2.97 -3.46 -7.14
N PHE A 91 -3.48 -3.51 -5.90
CA PHE A 91 -3.66 -4.77 -5.17
C PHE A 91 -4.78 -5.62 -5.79
N CYS A 92 -5.93 -5.02 -6.09
CA CYS A 92 -7.06 -5.67 -6.75
C CYS A 92 -6.64 -6.25 -8.12
N GLU A 93 -5.83 -5.52 -8.88
CA GLU A 93 -5.26 -5.99 -10.15
C GLU A 93 -4.10 -7.00 -10.00
N ARG A 94 -3.74 -7.39 -8.76
CA ARG A 94 -2.62 -8.30 -8.44
C ARG A 94 -1.26 -7.80 -8.95
N ARG A 95 -1.12 -6.49 -9.18
CA ARG A 95 0.15 -5.83 -9.56
C ARG A 95 1.11 -5.75 -8.38
N ILE A 96 0.57 -5.67 -7.17
CA ILE A 96 1.36 -5.69 -5.94
C ILE A 96 1.12 -6.95 -5.10
N PRO A 97 2.15 -7.47 -4.40
CA PRO A 97 1.98 -8.60 -3.49
C PRO A 97 1.01 -8.32 -2.35
N LYS A 98 0.20 -9.31 -1.96
CA LYS A 98 -0.72 -9.22 -0.82
C LYS A 98 -0.03 -8.75 0.47
N ARG A 99 1.15 -9.31 0.78
CA ARG A 99 1.93 -8.94 1.96
C ARG A 99 2.34 -7.46 1.98
N MET A 100 2.59 -6.88 0.82
CA MET A 100 2.96 -5.47 0.66
C MET A 100 1.75 -4.57 0.92
N TRP A 101 0.60 -4.94 0.35
CA TRP A 101 -0.68 -4.29 0.63
C TRP A 101 -1.02 -4.35 2.14
N GLU A 102 -0.91 -5.53 2.77
CA GLU A 102 -1.19 -5.70 4.20
C GLU A 102 -0.31 -4.81 5.09
N LEU A 103 0.99 -4.68 4.77
CA LEU A 103 1.90 -3.78 5.50
C LEU A 103 1.50 -2.31 5.37
N MET A 104 1.18 -1.88 4.15
CA MET A 104 0.78 -0.51 3.90
C MET A 104 -0.58 -0.21 4.55
N LEU A 105 -1.55 -1.13 4.42
CA LEU A 105 -2.88 -1.01 5.03
C LEU A 105 -2.77 -0.90 6.54
N ARG A 106 -1.96 -1.72 7.22
CA ARG A 106 -1.74 -1.60 8.67
C ARG A 106 -1.26 -0.21 9.10
N SER A 107 -0.41 0.42 8.28
CA SER A 107 0.04 1.79 8.54
C SER A 107 -1.07 2.82 8.27
N ALA A 108 -1.88 2.61 7.24
CA ALA A 108 -2.98 3.50 6.87
C ALA A 108 -4.14 3.41 7.85
N GLU A 109 -4.45 2.21 8.36
CA GLU A 109 -5.50 1.95 9.33
C GLU A 109 -5.38 2.80 10.59
N ARG A 110 -4.16 2.94 11.13
CA ARG A 110 -3.91 3.80 12.30
C ARG A 110 -4.35 5.25 12.03
N ARG A 111 -4.22 5.72 10.78
CA ARG A 111 -4.55 7.08 10.37
C ARG A 111 -6.01 7.24 10.02
N PHE A 112 -6.60 6.25 9.36
CA PHE A 112 -8.05 6.21 9.13
C PHE A 112 -8.83 6.22 10.45
N ARG A 113 -8.32 5.54 11.49
CA ARG A 113 -8.93 5.58 12.83
C ARG A 113 -8.67 6.88 13.60
N SER A 114 -7.90 7.83 13.06
CA SER A 114 -7.66 9.11 13.72
C SER A 114 -8.97 9.92 13.80
N PRO A 115 -9.30 10.53 14.94
CA PRO A 115 -10.49 11.39 15.08
C PRO A 115 -10.52 12.52 14.04
N LEU A 116 -9.36 13.04 13.67
CA LEU A 116 -9.22 14.04 12.60
C LEU A 116 -9.66 13.49 11.25
N PHE A 117 -9.21 12.27 10.92
CA PHE A 117 -9.55 11.66 9.65
C PHE A 117 -11.03 11.33 9.56
N VAL A 118 -11.61 10.78 10.64
CA VAL A 118 -13.04 10.45 10.69
C VAL A 118 -13.91 11.70 10.46
N ARG A 119 -13.52 12.86 11.03
CA ARG A 119 -14.23 14.14 10.84
C ARG A 119 -14.20 14.61 9.38
N GLU A 120 -13.05 14.52 8.73
CA GLU A 120 -12.88 15.00 7.36
C GLU A 120 -13.37 13.98 6.31
N TRP A 121 -13.41 12.69 6.65
CA TRP A 121 -13.82 11.62 5.75
C TRP A 121 -15.22 11.81 5.17
N GLU A 122 -16.16 12.35 5.94
CA GLU A 122 -17.51 12.65 5.45
C GLU A 122 -17.50 13.58 4.24
N HIS A 123 -16.55 14.52 4.16
CA HIS A 123 -16.41 15.45 3.04
C HIS A 123 -15.55 14.85 1.93
N LEU A 124 -14.53 14.06 2.27
CA LEU A 124 -13.63 13.45 1.29
C LEU A 124 -14.25 12.26 0.56
N ARG A 125 -15.21 11.56 1.17
CA ARG A 125 -15.84 10.37 0.61
C ARG A 125 -16.47 10.62 -0.76
N THR A 126 -17.03 11.81 -0.99
CA THR A 126 -17.68 12.18 -2.26
C THR A 126 -16.69 12.11 -3.43
N GLU A 127 -15.43 12.46 -3.20
CA GLU A 127 -14.36 12.38 -4.22
C GLU A 127 -14.01 10.94 -4.61
N PHE A 128 -14.38 9.96 -3.79
CA PHE A 128 -14.09 8.53 -4.00
C PHE A 128 -15.34 7.70 -4.32
N GLU A 129 -16.49 8.32 -4.62
CA GLU A 129 -17.73 7.59 -4.96
C GLU A 129 -17.58 6.71 -6.21
N SER A 130 -16.72 7.10 -7.14
CA SER A 130 -16.36 6.30 -8.33
C SER A 130 -15.54 5.04 -7.99
N PHE A 131 -15.08 4.90 -6.74
CA PHE A 131 -14.26 3.79 -6.24
C PHE A 131 -14.92 3.14 -5.00
N PRO A 132 -16.07 2.47 -5.15
CA PRO A 132 -16.88 1.98 -4.03
C PRO A 132 -16.14 0.96 -3.15
N GLU A 133 -15.22 0.18 -3.73
CA GLU A 133 -14.43 -0.79 -2.99
C GLU A 133 -13.48 -0.11 -2.00
N PHE A 134 -12.88 1.03 -2.38
CA PHE A 134 -12.03 1.82 -1.50
C PHE A 134 -12.87 2.48 -0.38
N VAL A 135 -14.05 3.01 -0.71
CA VAL A 135 -14.98 3.56 0.28
C VAL A 135 -15.38 2.48 1.30
N SER A 136 -15.66 1.26 0.83
CA SER A 136 -15.98 0.12 1.70
C SER A 136 -14.79 -0.25 2.60
N LEU A 137 -13.55 -0.23 2.07
CA LEU A 137 -12.34 -0.46 2.86
C LEU A 137 -12.24 0.53 4.02
N VAL A 138 -12.28 1.85 3.74
CA VAL A 138 -12.17 2.88 4.78
C VAL A 138 -13.31 2.76 5.80
N THR A 139 -14.54 2.52 5.33
CA THR A 139 -15.71 2.33 6.20
C THR A 139 -15.55 1.11 7.11
N SER A 140 -14.97 0.01 6.63
CA SER A 140 -14.72 -1.18 7.45
C SER A 140 -13.67 -0.93 8.54
N VAL A 141 -12.67 -0.10 8.25
CA VAL A 141 -11.66 0.33 9.22
C VAL A 141 -12.27 1.21 10.31
N HIS A 142 -13.19 2.13 9.96
CA HIS A 142 -13.90 2.96 10.93
C HIS A 142 -14.84 2.16 11.84
N ARG A 143 -15.42 1.06 11.33
CA ARG A 143 -16.30 0.16 12.11
C ARG A 143 -15.53 -0.75 13.07
N MET A 144 -14.24 -0.98 12.84
CA MET A 144 -13.37 -1.66 13.80
C MET A 144 -13.05 -0.70 14.96
N SER A 145 -13.95 -0.66 15.93
CA SER A 145 -13.81 0.07 17.19
C SER A 145 -12.47 -0.28 17.87
N PRO A 146 -11.74 0.68 18.47
CA PRO A 146 -10.59 0.34 19.30
C PRO A 146 -11.04 -0.52 20.50
N PRO A 147 -10.24 -1.48 20.98
CA PRO A 147 -10.54 -2.16 22.22
C PRO A 147 -10.67 -1.09 23.32
N ILE A 148 -11.80 -1.11 24.02
CA ILE A 148 -12.10 -0.27 25.18
C ILE A 148 -10.90 -0.38 26.15
N PRO A 149 -10.23 0.73 26.52
CA PRO A 149 -9.24 0.67 27.58
C PRO A 149 -9.96 0.25 28.84
N LEU A 150 -9.65 -0.94 29.36
CA LEU A 150 -10.04 -1.32 30.71
C LEU A 150 -9.46 -0.26 31.65
N ALA A 151 -10.33 0.53 32.27
CA ALA A 151 -9.93 1.49 33.29
C ALA A 151 -9.16 0.76 34.40
N PRO A 152 -8.03 1.31 34.89
CA PRO A 152 -7.39 0.77 36.07
C PRO A 152 -8.35 0.94 37.26
N ARG A 153 -8.61 -0.16 37.97
CA ARG A 153 -9.35 -0.18 39.23
C ARG A 153 -8.58 0.51 40.34
#